data_AF-A0AAE0A7T8-F1
#
_entry.id   AF-A0AAE0A7T8-F1
#
_cell.length_a   1.000
_cell.length_b   1.000
_cell.length_c   1.000
_cell.angle_alpha   90.00
_cell.angle_beta   90.00
_cell.angle_gamma   90.00
#
_symmetry.space_group_name_H-M   'P 1'
#
loop_
_entity.id
_entity.type
_entity.pdbx_description
1 polymer ?
#
loop_
_entity_poly.entity_id
_entity_poly.type
_entity_poly.pdbx_seq_one_letter_code
_entity_poly.pdbx_strand_id
1 'polypeptide(L)'
;MISPSQDLEQMFTSKECDGCSWAKKVEGIEIKKIVFNNSFWGSMSYALKTTRPLINVLRMTYSKHLPEMRFIYGVVDKAKEEMDANLGNKEGAYKEIWKIINDTWEF
;
A
#
# COMPACT_ATOMS: atom_id res chain seq x y z
N MET A 1 9.78 -16.38 1.61
CA MET A 1 9.70 -15.09 2.33
C MET A 1 8.47 -15.16 3.19
N ILE A 2 8.62 -15.12 4.52
CA ILE A 2 7.49 -15.11 5.45
C ILE A 2 6.76 -13.77 5.24
N SER A 3 5.43 -13.82 5.13
CA SER A 3 4.62 -12.61 4.92
C SER A 3 4.56 -11.80 6.22
N PRO A 4 4.55 -10.45 6.19
CA PRO A 4 4.50 -9.63 7.41
C PRO A 4 3.32 -9.96 8.34
N SER A 5 2.23 -10.52 7.78
CA SER A 5 1.11 -11.05 8.55
C SER A 5 1.52 -12.23 9.44
N GLN A 6 2.29 -13.17 8.92
CA GLN A 6 2.72 -14.37 9.66
C GLN A 6 3.63 -14.03 10.84
N ASP A 7 4.57 -13.09 10.67
CA ASP A 7 5.45 -12.66 11.78
C ASP A 7 4.64 -11.98 12.88
N LEU A 8 3.66 -11.15 12.50
CA LEU A 8 2.77 -10.50 13.47
C LEU A 8 1.82 -11.49 14.14
N GLU A 9 1.22 -12.41 13.40
CA GLU A 9 0.39 -13.48 13.95
C GLU A 9 1.17 -14.28 14.99
N GLN A 10 2.41 -14.67 14.68
CA GLN A 10 3.30 -15.35 15.63
C GLN A 10 3.54 -14.50 16.88
N MET A 11 3.88 -13.21 16.71
CA MET A 11 4.04 -12.28 17.83
C MET A 11 2.78 -12.22 18.71
N PHE A 12 1.58 -12.14 18.11
CA PHE A 12 0.30 -12.06 18.84
C PHE A 12 -0.19 -13.41 19.43
N THR A 13 0.44 -14.53 19.05
CA THR A 13 0.25 -15.85 19.69
C THR A 13 1.34 -16.20 20.72
N SER A 14 2.36 -15.37 20.86
CA SER A 14 3.45 -15.61 21.81
C SER A 14 2.98 -15.52 23.26
N LYS A 15 3.61 -16.28 24.15
CA LYS A 15 3.31 -16.26 25.59
C LYS A 15 3.62 -14.90 26.21
N GLU A 16 4.62 -14.23 25.66
CA GLU A 16 5.04 -12.88 26.01
C GLU A 16 3.93 -11.86 25.72
N CYS A 17 3.25 -12.00 24.57
CA CYS A 17 2.11 -11.16 24.22
C CYS A 17 0.90 -11.44 25.12
N ASP A 18 0.57 -12.71 25.38
CA ASP A 18 -0.54 -13.08 26.27
C ASP A 18 -0.30 -12.65 27.73
N GLY A 19 0.96 -12.60 28.16
CA GLY A 19 1.38 -12.07 29.46
C GLY A 19 1.37 -10.54 29.54
N CYS A 20 1.32 -9.83 28.41
CA CYS A 20 1.40 -8.38 28.34
C CYS A 20 0.08 -7.73 28.80
N SER A 21 0.17 -6.72 29.68
CA SER A 21 -0.99 -5.94 30.11
C SER A 21 -1.67 -5.19 28.97
N TRP A 22 -0.91 -4.80 27.93
CA TRP A 22 -1.43 -4.11 26.75
C TRP A 22 -2.27 -5.02 25.85
N ALA A 23 -1.91 -6.30 25.72
CA ALA A 23 -2.65 -7.25 24.90
C ALA A 23 -4.07 -7.51 25.42
N LYS A 24 -4.27 -7.31 26.74
CA LYS A 24 -5.56 -7.48 27.42
C LYS A 24 -6.44 -6.23 27.39
N LYS A 25 -5.91 -5.08 26.98
CA LYS A 25 -6.71 -3.87 26.80
C LYS A 25 -7.59 -4.01 25.56
N VAL A 26 -8.66 -3.22 25.50
CA VAL A 26 -9.60 -3.20 24.37
C VAL A 26 -8.85 -2.95 23.06
N GLU A 27 -7.91 -2.01 23.05
CA GLU A 27 -7.10 -1.68 21.88
C GLU A 27 -6.24 -2.87 21.43
N GLY A 28 -5.62 -3.59 22.37
CA GLY A 28 -4.79 -4.76 22.07
C GLY A 28 -5.61 -5.91 21.46
N ILE A 29 -6.83 -6.11 21.96
CA ILE A 29 -7.77 -7.11 21.43
C ILE A 29 -8.21 -6.73 20.01
N GLU A 30 -8.52 -5.46 19.75
CA GLU A 30 -8.89 -4.99 18.41
C GLU A 30 -7.74 -5.13 17.41
N ILE A 31 -6.51 -4.77 17.81
CA ILE A 31 -5.32 -4.96 16.96
C ILE A 31 -5.13 -6.45 16.64
N LYS A 32 -5.29 -7.34 17.63
CA LYS A 32 -5.21 -8.78 17.41
C LYS A 32 -6.24 -9.21 16.35
N LYS A 33 -7.49 -8.77 16.44
CA LYS A 33 -8.52 -9.06 15.42
C LYS A 33 -8.12 -8.62 14.01
N ILE A 34 -7.51 -7.44 13.88
CA ILE A 34 -7.03 -6.92 12.59
C ILE A 34 -5.90 -7.79 12.04
N VAL A 35 -4.93 -8.16 12.88
CA VAL A 35 -3.78 -8.98 12.48
C VAL A 35 -4.22 -10.37 12.01
N PHE A 36 -5.21 -10.98 12.66
CA PHE A 36 -5.74 -12.29 12.23
C PHE A 36 -6.77 -12.19 11.10
N ASN A 37 -7.07 -10.99 10.58
CA ASN A 37 -8.00 -10.82 9.47
C ASN A 37 -7.26 -10.89 8.12
N ASN A 38 -7.42 -12.00 7.39
CA ASN A 38 -6.84 -12.17 6.06
C ASN A 38 -7.29 -11.11 5.04
N SER A 39 -8.52 -10.59 5.14
CA SER A 39 -8.99 -9.56 4.20
C SER A 39 -8.29 -8.21 4.41
N PHE A 40 -7.87 -7.92 5.64
CA PHE A 40 -7.09 -6.74 5.97
C PHE A 40 -5.76 -6.76 5.24
N TRP A 41 -5.03 -7.88 5.29
CA TRP A 41 -3.74 -8.01 4.62
C TRP A 41 -3.84 -7.93 3.09
N GLY A 42 -4.90 -8.47 2.51
CA GLY A 42 -5.20 -8.29 1.09
C GLY A 42 -5.39 -6.81 0.73
N SER A 43 -6.18 -6.10 1.52
CA SER A 43 -6.45 -4.66 1.34
C SER A 43 -5.19 -3.81 1.56
N MET A 44 -4.38 -4.14 2.57
CA MET A 44 -3.12 -3.47 2.86
C MET A 44 -2.10 -3.68 1.73
N SER A 45 -2.01 -4.91 1.21
CA SER A 45 -1.14 -5.23 0.06
C SER A 45 -1.55 -4.42 -1.17
N TYR A 46 -2.86 -4.35 -1.44
CA TYR A 46 -3.42 -3.54 -2.52
C TYR A 46 -3.04 -2.06 -2.36
N ALA A 47 -3.32 -1.46 -1.19
CA ALA A 47 -3.01 -0.06 -0.91
C ALA A 47 -1.51 0.26 -1.06
N LEU A 48 -0.62 -0.64 -0.61
CA LEU A 48 0.82 -0.47 -0.76
C LEU A 48 1.26 -0.53 -2.23
N LYS A 49 0.73 -1.49 -3.00
CA LYS A 49 1.06 -1.68 -4.42
C LYS A 49 0.63 -0.49 -5.29
N THR A 50 -0.44 0.20 -4.89
CA THR A 50 -0.97 1.35 -5.62
C THR A 50 -0.37 2.68 -5.15
N THR A 51 -0.11 2.83 -3.85
CA THR A 51 0.39 4.10 -3.29
C THR A 51 1.90 4.28 -3.49
N ARG A 52 2.69 3.18 -3.47
CA ARG A 52 4.16 3.27 -3.63
C ARG A 52 4.60 3.93 -4.94
N PRO A 53 4.05 3.55 -6.12
CA PRO A 53 4.40 4.24 -7.37
C PRO A 53 4.06 5.74 -7.32
N LEU A 54 2.93 6.13 -6.71
CA LEU A 54 2.56 7.56 -6.56
C LEU A 54 3.52 8.34 -5.66
N ILE A 55 3.93 7.76 -4.53
CA ILE A 55 4.95 8.38 -3.66
C ILE A 55 6.27 8.56 -4.43
N ASN A 56 6.63 7.61 -5.31
CA ASN A 56 7.80 7.74 -6.17
C ASN A 56 7.65 8.89 -7.18
N VAL A 57 6.47 9.08 -7.79
CA VAL A 57 6.19 10.26 -8.63
C VAL A 57 6.47 11.53 -7.84
N LEU A 58 5.83 11.70 -6.68
CA LEU A 58 5.99 12.87 -5.83
C LEU A 58 7.47 13.10 -5.47
N ARG A 59 8.17 12.07 -5.03
CA ARG A 59 9.60 12.18 -4.70
C ARG A 59 10.42 12.65 -5.90
N MET A 60 10.16 12.15 -7.10
CA MET A 60 10.88 12.56 -8.31
C MET A 60 10.55 13.99 -8.73
N THR A 61 9.30 14.44 -8.57
CA THR A 61 8.87 15.79 -8.95
C THR A 61 9.31 16.85 -7.94
N TYR A 62 9.39 16.51 -6.64
CA TYR A 62 9.86 17.44 -5.61
C TYR A 62 11.39 17.50 -5.50
N SER A 63 12.11 16.39 -5.75
CA SER A 63 13.58 16.36 -5.64
C SER A 63 14.30 16.97 -6.83
N LYS A 64 13.66 16.96 -8.00
CA LYS A 64 14.18 17.62 -9.19
C LYS A 64 13.42 18.94 -9.33
N HIS A 65 14.11 20.08 -9.28
CA HIS A 65 13.55 21.38 -9.68
C HIS A 65 13.23 21.37 -11.19
N LEU A 66 12.31 20.53 -11.64
CA LEU A 66 11.96 20.35 -13.04
C LEU A 66 10.60 21.00 -13.30
N PRO A 67 10.56 22.16 -13.97
CA PRO A 67 9.32 22.83 -14.34
C PRO A 67 8.73 22.31 -15.67
N GLU A 68 9.35 21.31 -16.31
CA GLU A 68 8.84 20.78 -17.58
C GLU A 68 7.75 19.74 -17.36
N MET A 69 6.50 20.14 -17.59
CA MET A 69 5.30 19.28 -17.53
C MET A 69 5.47 17.93 -18.25
N ARG A 70 6.20 17.89 -19.38
CA ARG A 70 6.49 16.66 -20.13
C ARG A 70 7.19 15.59 -19.27
N PHE A 71 8.04 16.00 -18.34
CA PHE A 71 8.70 15.07 -17.42
C PHE A 71 7.71 14.47 -16.42
N ILE A 72 6.77 15.26 -15.92
CA ILE A 72 5.77 14.80 -14.95
C ILE A 72 4.86 13.74 -15.59
N TYR A 73 4.39 13.98 -16.82
CA TYR A 73 3.56 13.02 -17.55
C TYR A 73 4.26 11.67 -17.75
N GLY A 74 5.52 11.66 -18.21
CA GLY A 74 6.27 10.43 -18.40
C GLY A 74 6.59 9.68 -17.08
N VAL A 75 6.66 10.38 -15.94
CA VAL A 75 6.83 9.76 -14.63
C VAL A 75 5.51 9.17 -14.12
N VAL A 76 4.39 9.84 -14.36
CA VAL A 76 3.04 9.32 -14.03
C VAL A 76 2.72 8.07 -14.84
N ASP A 77 3.02 8.05 -16.14
CA ASP A 77 2.77 6.87 -16.98
C ASP A 77 3.59 5.65 -16.54
N LYS A 78 4.86 5.85 -16.17
CA LYS A 78 5.66 4.77 -15.56
C LYS A 78 5.08 4.26 -14.24
N ALA A 79 4.52 5.15 -13.42
CA ALA A 79 3.89 4.76 -12.18
C ALA A 79 2.62 3.93 -12.43
N LYS A 80 1.84 4.28 -13.47
CA LYS A 80 0.68 3.49 -13.92
C LYS A 80 1.11 2.09 -14.39
N GLU A 81 2.14 1.99 -15.23
CA GLU A 81 2.71 0.69 -15.67
C GLU A 81 3.20 -0.16 -14.48
N GLU A 82 3.86 0.45 -13.50
CA GLU A 82 4.30 -0.24 -12.29
C GLU A 82 3.12 -0.76 -11.46
N MET A 83 2.03 0.01 -11.35
CA MET A 83 0.81 -0.44 -10.66
C MET A 83 0.17 -1.64 -11.34
N ASP A 84 0.05 -1.62 -12.67
CA ASP A 84 -0.52 -2.71 -13.45
C ASP A 84 0.26 -4.01 -13.22
N ALA A 85 1.59 -3.93 -13.32
CA ALA A 85 2.48 -5.05 -13.06
C ALA A 85 2.31 -5.56 -11.61
N ASN A 86 2.29 -4.67 -10.62
CA ASN A 86 2.12 -5.02 -9.20
C ASN A 86 0.78 -5.72 -8.91
N LEU A 87 -0.27 -5.37 -9.66
CA LEU A 87 -1.62 -5.91 -9.55
C LEU A 87 -1.88 -7.09 -10.50
N GLY A 88 -0.83 -7.59 -11.17
CA GLY A 88 -0.89 -8.77 -12.03
C GLY A 88 -1.60 -8.52 -13.35
N ASN A 89 -1.54 -7.30 -13.87
CA ASN A 89 -2.13 -6.86 -15.14
C ASN A 89 -3.64 -7.13 -15.22
N LYS A 90 -4.33 -7.09 -14.08
CA LYS A 90 -5.79 -7.24 -14.00
C LYS A 90 -6.44 -5.87 -14.08
N GLU A 91 -6.97 -5.52 -15.25
CA GLU A 91 -7.54 -4.19 -15.52
C GLU A 91 -8.51 -3.72 -14.42
N GLY A 92 -9.42 -4.60 -13.98
CA GLY A 92 -10.38 -4.27 -12.92
C GLY A 92 -9.76 -3.89 -11.58
N ALA A 93 -8.49 -4.22 -11.32
CA ALA A 93 -7.80 -3.89 -10.08
C ALA A 93 -7.18 -2.48 -10.06
N TYR A 94 -6.83 -1.89 -11.21
CA TYR A 94 -6.14 -0.59 -11.27
C TYR A 94 -6.92 0.50 -12.03
N LYS A 95 -7.92 0.12 -12.83
CA LYS A 95 -8.67 1.04 -13.71
C LYS A 95 -9.27 2.23 -12.99
N GLU A 96 -9.84 2.02 -11.81
CA GLU A 96 -10.44 3.10 -11.02
C GLU A 96 -9.37 4.09 -10.53
N ILE A 97 -8.21 3.57 -10.11
CA ILE A 97 -7.07 4.41 -9.67
C ILE A 97 -6.51 5.20 -10.85
N TRP A 98 -6.37 4.57 -12.01
CA TRP A 98 -5.96 5.26 -13.24
C TRP A 98 -6.90 6.40 -13.61
N LYS A 99 -8.22 6.16 -13.48
CA LYS A 99 -9.22 7.21 -13.72
C LYS A 99 -8.99 8.39 -12.78
N ILE A 100 -8.84 8.14 -11.47
CA ILE A 100 -8.56 9.19 -10.49
C ILE A 100 -7.27 9.96 -10.83
N ILE A 101 -6.21 9.25 -11.24
CA ILE A 101 -4.95 9.88 -11.65
C ILE A 101 -5.17 10.75 -12.90
N ASN A 102 -5.86 10.25 -13.91
CA ASN A 102 -6.14 11.00 -15.14
C ASN A 102 -6.96 12.25 -14.86
N ASP A 103 -8.02 12.13 -14.05
CA ASP A 103 -8.87 13.25 -13.63
C ASP A 103 -8.07 14.30 -12.84
N THR A 104 -7.08 13.88 -12.04
CA THR A 104 -6.22 14.77 -11.24
C THR A 104 -5.23 15.57 -12.10
N TRP A 105 -4.75 15.00 -13.20
CA TRP A 105 -3.72 15.58 -14.05
C TRP A 105 -4.24 16.06 -15.42
N GLU A 106 -5.57 16.09 -15.60
CA GLU A 106 -6.28 16.48 -16.84
C GLU A 106 -5.75 15.78 -18.10
N PHE A 107 -5.55 14.45 -18.02
CA PHE A 107 -5.19 13.60 -19.16
C PHE A 107 -6.37 13.28 -20.07
#